data_AF-A0A8H4AJT2-F1
#
_entry.id   AF-A0A8H4AJT2-F1
#
_cell.length_a   1.000
_cell.length_b   1.000
_cell.length_c   1.000
_cell.angle_alpha   90.00
_cell.angle_beta   90.00
_cell.angle_gamma   90.00
#
_symmetry.space_group_name_H-M   'P 1'
#
loop_
_entity.id
_entity.type
_entity.pdbx_description
1 polymer ?
#
loop_
_entity_poly.entity_id
_entity_poly.type
_entity_poly.pdbx_seq_one_letter_code
_entity_poly.pdbx_strand_id
1 'polypeptide(L)'
;MVDANLWLDAKIPKHQRAQTTLLYIYRQCQGGHTTYYDDCNYCNYQNNQRNQYNNTRPPTFKIYGAFFLEGELDLDDFINLQGLYINGTGEDQGKQQKLNLKIDKCSKLTNLQINNAPVSNFIIGEDKRLINRLKNQVEKLTSIVRDLKGFNIRDIKLAAKKIEEENLKYQIFVIKSKLTEDCQLLLEILLETQQEVLQNDSAFARKQLEKVKKRLSNVLTVEEIQNLLGKKVEINELEVQLNKLNIKDNLQQ
;
A
#
# COMPACT_ATOMS: atom_id res chain seq x y z
N MET A 1 -5.70 -19.25 22.78
CA MET A 1 -5.63 -18.20 21.74
C MET A 1 -7.06 -17.85 21.39
N VAL A 2 -7.31 -16.63 20.92
CA VAL A 2 -8.64 -16.07 20.67
C VAL A 2 -8.73 -15.76 19.18
N ASP A 3 -9.83 -16.15 18.54
CA ASP A 3 -10.10 -15.80 17.16
C ASP A 3 -10.15 -14.27 17.00
N ALA A 4 -9.36 -13.74 16.07
CA ALA A 4 -9.18 -12.30 15.91
C ALA A 4 -10.48 -11.58 15.49
N ASN A 5 -11.34 -12.21 14.70
CA ASN A 5 -12.62 -11.65 14.29
C ASN A 5 -13.64 -11.65 15.43
N LEU A 6 -13.74 -12.73 16.20
CA LEU A 6 -14.59 -12.77 17.40
C LEU A 6 -14.16 -11.73 18.43
N TRP A 7 -12.85 -11.55 18.61
CA TRP A 7 -12.33 -10.51 19.48
C TRP A 7 -12.69 -9.10 18.97
N LEU A 8 -12.54 -8.85 17.67
CA LEU A 8 -12.93 -7.57 17.08
C LEU A 8 -14.43 -7.30 17.20
N ASP A 9 -15.27 -8.33 17.01
CA ASP A 9 -16.74 -8.28 17.19
C ASP A 9 -17.13 -7.93 18.63
N ALA A 10 -16.37 -8.41 19.62
CA ALA A 10 -16.58 -8.06 21.01
C ALA A 10 -16.15 -6.61 21.35
N LYS A 11 -15.16 -6.05 20.65
CA LYS A 11 -14.61 -4.72 20.95
C LYS A 11 -15.27 -3.57 20.19
N ILE A 12 -15.62 -3.77 18.92
CA ILE A 12 -16.15 -2.72 18.05
C ILE A 12 -17.41 -3.23 17.35
N PRO A 13 -18.61 -2.72 17.71
CA PRO A 13 -19.86 -3.08 17.05
C PRO A 13 -19.81 -2.78 15.54
N LYS A 14 -20.35 -3.68 14.72
CA LYS A 14 -20.29 -3.58 13.24
C LYS A 14 -20.77 -2.24 12.68
N HIS A 15 -21.83 -1.65 13.25
CA HIS A 15 -22.37 -0.37 12.80
C HIS A 15 -21.40 0.82 12.99
N GLN A 16 -20.42 0.70 13.89
CA GLN A 16 -19.41 1.75 14.14
C GLN A 16 -18.18 1.59 13.24
N ARG A 17 -17.91 0.38 12.75
CA ARG A 17 -16.75 0.08 11.89
C ARG A 17 -16.77 0.88 10.61
N ALA A 18 -17.92 0.95 9.95
CA ALA A 18 -18.08 1.68 8.70
C ALA A 18 -17.79 3.18 8.84
N GLN A 19 -17.95 3.75 10.04
CA GLN A 19 -17.70 5.17 10.31
C GLN A 19 -16.26 5.42 10.75
N THR A 20 -15.51 4.38 11.14
CA THR A 20 -14.16 4.49 11.69
C THR A 20 -13.17 4.95 10.63
N THR A 21 -12.40 5.99 10.93
CA THR A 21 -11.32 6.47 10.06
C THR A 21 -9.94 6.11 10.61
N LEU A 22 -9.79 5.90 11.91
CA LEU A 22 -8.51 5.53 12.53
C LEU A 22 -8.71 4.35 13.48
N LEU A 23 -7.92 3.29 13.31
CA LEU A 23 -7.90 2.12 14.17
C LEU A 23 -6.49 1.88 14.70
N TYR A 24 -6.36 1.89 16.03
CA TYR A 24 -5.14 1.55 16.73
C TYR A 24 -5.36 0.25 17.50
N ILE A 25 -4.54 -0.75 17.22
CA ILE A 25 -4.55 -2.06 17.87
C ILE A 25 -3.24 -2.21 18.63
N TYR A 26 -3.34 -2.32 19.94
CA TYR A 26 -2.19 -2.44 20.83
C TYR A 26 -2.20 -3.80 21.52
N ARG A 27 -1.03 -4.41 21.61
CA ARG A 27 -0.84 -5.64 22.38
C ARG A 27 -1.08 -5.44 23.87
N GLN A 28 -0.69 -4.30 24.43
CA GLN A 28 -0.77 -3.99 25.87
C GLN A 28 -1.20 -2.53 26.12
N CYS A 29 -1.86 -2.28 27.27
CA CYS A 29 -2.29 -0.93 27.69
C CYS A 29 -1.06 -0.03 27.97
N GLN A 30 -1.20 1.27 27.71
CA GLN A 30 -0.12 2.25 27.96
C GLN A 30 0.12 2.42 29.47
N GLY A 31 1.38 2.51 29.89
CA GLY A 31 1.75 2.88 31.28
C GLY A 31 2.31 1.75 32.16
N GLY A 32 2.81 0.64 31.60
CA GLY A 32 3.42 -0.43 32.40
C GLY A 32 2.42 -1.25 33.21
N HIS A 33 1.13 -1.12 32.92
CA HIS A 33 0.10 -1.97 33.49
C HIS A 33 0.29 -3.39 32.92
N THR A 34 0.85 -4.28 33.72
CA THR A 34 0.97 -5.71 33.44
C THR A 34 -0.37 -6.44 33.57
N THR A 35 -1.50 -5.73 33.62
CA THR A 35 -2.81 -6.37 33.55
C THR A 35 -3.04 -6.85 32.12
N TYR A 36 -2.64 -8.11 31.90
CA TYR A 36 -2.81 -8.95 30.70
C TYR A 36 -4.28 -9.22 30.33
N TYR A 37 -5.23 -8.43 30.83
CA TYR A 37 -6.65 -8.70 30.75
C TYR A 37 -7.38 -7.63 29.95
N ASP A 38 -8.37 -8.08 29.18
CA ASP A 38 -9.33 -7.31 28.39
C ASP A 38 -10.06 -6.18 29.15
N ASP A 39 -9.91 -6.16 30.47
CA ASP A 39 -10.64 -5.34 31.45
C ASP A 39 -9.77 -4.23 32.06
N CYS A 40 -8.80 -3.67 31.32
CA CYS A 40 -8.18 -2.43 31.79
C CYS A 40 -9.22 -1.29 31.76
N ASN A 41 -9.98 -1.17 32.84
CA ASN A 41 -11.03 -0.18 33.02
C ASN A 41 -10.52 1.23 32.77
N TYR A 42 -9.27 1.53 33.13
CA TYR A 42 -8.66 2.84 32.88
C TYR A 42 -8.50 3.14 31.38
N CYS A 43 -7.94 2.19 30.61
CA CYS A 43 -7.74 2.33 29.17
C CYS A 43 -9.08 2.30 28.39
N ASN A 44 -10.03 1.45 28.79
CA ASN A 44 -11.35 1.32 28.14
C ASN A 44 -12.28 2.51 28.47
N TYR A 45 -12.26 3.03 29.69
CA TYR A 45 -13.08 4.18 30.12
C TYR A 45 -12.66 5.49 29.46
N GLN A 46 -11.34 5.74 29.32
CA GLN A 46 -10.81 6.93 28.63
C GLN A 46 -11.18 6.97 27.14
N ASN A 47 -11.22 5.82 26.45
CA ASN A 47 -11.62 5.76 25.04
C ASN A 47 -13.13 6.00 24.85
N ASN A 48 -13.97 5.41 25.70
CA ASN A 48 -15.42 5.59 25.62
C ASN A 48 -15.84 7.04 25.92
N GLN A 49 -15.18 7.73 26.86
CA GLN A 49 -15.49 9.12 27.14
C GLN A 49 -14.97 10.09 26.06
N ARG A 50 -13.76 9.90 25.51
CA ARG A 50 -13.24 10.80 24.45
C ARG A 50 -14.02 10.72 23.15
N ASN A 51 -14.61 9.56 22.84
CA ASN A 51 -15.41 9.36 21.64
C ASN A 51 -16.85 9.87 21.77
N GLN A 52 -17.41 9.97 23.00
CA GLN A 52 -18.76 10.50 23.20
C GLN A 52 -18.86 12.04 23.18
N TYR A 53 -17.78 12.78 23.47
CA TYR A 53 -17.84 14.24 23.63
C TYR A 53 -17.23 15.06 22.48
N ASN A 54 -16.62 14.43 21.47
CA ASN A 54 -15.98 15.14 20.34
C ASN A 54 -16.68 14.84 19.00
N ASN A 55 -17.86 15.42 18.78
CA ASN A 55 -18.63 15.31 17.53
C ASN A 55 -17.95 15.92 16.29
N THR A 56 -16.77 16.52 16.41
CA THR A 56 -16.07 17.23 15.32
C THR A 56 -14.88 16.47 14.74
N ARG A 57 -14.51 15.31 15.30
CA ARG A 57 -13.41 14.48 14.79
C ARG A 57 -13.92 13.13 14.30
N PRO A 58 -13.37 12.60 13.21
CA PRO A 58 -13.85 11.34 12.69
C PRO A 58 -13.55 10.18 13.69
N PRO A 59 -14.40 9.14 13.73
CA PRO A 59 -14.36 8.12 14.76
C PRO A 59 -13.01 7.40 14.78
N THR A 60 -12.37 7.43 15.95
CA THR A 60 -11.07 6.80 16.21
C THR A 60 -11.24 5.73 17.26
N PHE A 61 -10.82 4.50 16.95
CA PHE A 61 -10.81 3.40 17.90
C PHE A 61 -9.39 3.09 18.33
N LYS A 62 -9.19 2.97 19.64
CA LYS A 62 -7.97 2.43 20.23
C LYS A 62 -8.36 1.21 21.04
N ILE A 63 -7.87 0.05 20.64
CA ILE A 63 -8.18 -1.23 21.28
C ILE A 63 -6.89 -1.85 21.79
N TYR A 64 -6.98 -2.41 23.00
CA TYR A 64 -5.87 -3.01 23.74
C TYR A 64 -6.16 -4.49 23.99
N GLY A 65 -5.12 -5.29 24.22
CA GLY A 65 -5.28 -6.70 24.58
C GLY A 65 -5.23 -7.66 23.39
N ALA A 66 -4.66 -7.25 22.25
CA ALA A 66 -4.48 -8.11 21.07
C ALA A 66 -3.40 -9.20 21.26
N PHE A 67 -3.15 -9.65 22.49
CA PHE A 67 -2.00 -10.50 22.87
C PHE A 67 -2.16 -11.96 22.47
N PHE A 68 -3.38 -12.48 22.36
CA PHE A 68 -3.64 -13.90 22.10
C PHE A 68 -4.36 -14.14 20.77
N LEU A 69 -4.32 -13.17 19.86
CA LEU A 69 -5.07 -13.27 18.60
C LEU A 69 -4.42 -14.30 17.66
N GLU A 70 -5.25 -15.15 17.09
CA GLU A 70 -4.88 -16.06 16.01
C GLU A 70 -5.96 -16.03 14.92
N GLY A 71 -5.62 -16.57 13.76
CA GLY A 71 -6.56 -16.64 12.64
C GLY A 71 -6.58 -15.34 11.83
N GLU A 72 -7.71 -15.04 11.21
CA GLU A 72 -7.88 -13.88 10.33
C GLU A 72 -8.49 -12.70 11.11
N LEU A 73 -7.87 -11.52 11.00
CA LEU A 73 -8.41 -10.24 11.40
C LEU A 73 -8.95 -9.53 10.15
N ASP A 74 -10.26 -9.66 9.93
CA ASP A 74 -11.00 -9.09 8.81
C ASP A 74 -11.49 -7.68 9.14
N LEU A 75 -10.94 -6.69 8.44
CA LEU A 75 -11.30 -5.28 8.59
C LEU A 75 -12.18 -4.78 7.44
N ASP A 76 -12.81 -5.65 6.67
CA ASP A 76 -13.64 -5.27 5.51
C ASP A 76 -14.83 -4.36 5.84
N ASP A 77 -15.33 -4.41 7.07
CA ASP A 77 -16.41 -3.54 7.51
C ASP A 77 -15.94 -2.09 7.78
N PHE A 78 -14.62 -1.82 7.75
CA PHE A 78 -14.02 -0.50 7.98
C PHE A 78 -13.81 0.28 6.68
N ILE A 79 -14.89 0.45 5.90
CA ILE A 79 -14.86 1.06 4.55
C ILE A 79 -14.28 2.48 4.49
N ASN A 80 -14.29 3.22 5.60
CA ASN A 80 -13.77 4.58 5.71
C ASN A 80 -12.41 4.68 6.40
N LEU A 81 -11.76 3.55 6.69
CA LEU A 81 -10.49 3.51 7.40
C LEU A 81 -9.40 4.23 6.59
N GLN A 82 -8.78 5.24 7.20
CA GLN A 82 -7.68 6.01 6.66
C GLN A 82 -6.35 5.63 7.31
N GLY A 83 -6.37 5.27 8.59
CA GLY A 83 -5.18 4.87 9.34
C GLY A 83 -5.39 3.59 10.14
N LEU A 84 -4.46 2.63 10.00
CA LEU A 84 -4.38 1.39 10.76
C LEU A 84 -3.01 1.30 11.41
N TYR A 85 -2.99 1.20 12.73
CA TYR A 85 -1.77 1.14 13.54
C TYR A 85 -1.82 -0.08 14.44
N ILE A 86 -1.02 -1.09 14.14
CA ILE A 86 -0.91 -2.32 14.93
C ILE A 86 0.44 -2.33 15.63
N ASN A 87 0.45 -2.26 16.96
CA ASN A 87 1.67 -2.20 17.76
C ASN A 87 1.75 -3.39 18.72
N GLY A 88 2.74 -4.25 18.51
CA GLY A 88 3.05 -5.41 19.34
C GLY A 88 4.30 -5.21 20.19
N THR A 89 4.24 -4.49 21.30
CA THR A 89 5.42 -4.39 22.17
C THR A 89 5.63 -5.73 22.91
N GLY A 90 6.61 -6.55 22.51
CA GLY A 90 7.12 -7.64 23.35
C GLY A 90 7.95 -8.70 22.62
N GLU A 91 9.18 -8.88 23.08
CA GLU A 91 10.18 -9.86 22.63
C GLU A 91 9.89 -11.30 23.11
N ASP A 92 8.67 -11.81 22.92
CA ASP A 92 8.40 -13.22 23.27
C ASP A 92 8.82 -14.14 22.12
N GLN A 93 10.11 -14.47 22.11
CA GLN A 93 10.84 -15.27 21.10
C GLN A 93 10.41 -16.76 20.98
N GLY A 94 9.19 -17.15 21.38
CA GLY A 94 8.88 -18.58 21.59
C GLY A 94 7.63 -19.14 20.92
N LYS A 95 6.60 -18.34 20.64
CA LYS A 95 5.34 -18.84 20.05
C LYS A 95 4.92 -17.97 18.88
N GLN A 96 5.13 -18.48 17.66
CA GLN A 96 4.63 -17.87 16.44
C GLN A 96 3.10 -17.82 16.48
N GLN A 97 2.54 -16.70 16.94
CA GLN A 97 1.15 -16.39 16.68
C GLN A 97 1.00 -16.14 15.18
N LYS A 98 0.01 -16.79 14.57
CA LYS A 98 -0.29 -16.64 13.15
C LYS A 98 -1.53 -15.78 13.02
N LEU A 99 -1.31 -14.46 13.02
CA LEU A 99 -2.36 -13.50 12.69
C LEU A 99 -2.29 -13.21 11.18
N ASN A 100 -3.40 -13.40 10.49
CA ASN A 100 -3.59 -13.02 9.11
C ASN A 100 -4.40 -11.73 9.07
N LEU A 101 -3.90 -10.69 8.43
CA LEU A 101 -4.62 -9.41 8.34
C LEU A 101 -5.26 -9.29 6.96
N LYS A 102 -6.58 -9.01 6.94
CA LYS A 102 -7.38 -8.80 5.73
C LYS A 102 -8.01 -7.42 5.74
N ILE A 103 -7.75 -6.64 4.68
CA ILE A 103 -8.14 -5.23 4.55
C ILE A 103 -8.73 -4.91 3.16
N ASP A 104 -9.44 -5.86 2.54
CA ASP A 104 -9.84 -5.81 1.14
C ASP A 104 -10.81 -4.67 0.79
N LYS A 105 -11.62 -4.23 1.74
CA LYS A 105 -12.58 -3.13 1.55
C LYS A 105 -12.16 -1.80 2.19
N CYS A 106 -10.96 -1.70 2.74
CA CYS A 106 -10.39 -0.48 3.32
C CYS A 106 -9.83 0.47 2.24
N SER A 107 -10.65 0.91 1.28
CA SER A 107 -10.21 1.66 0.09
C SER A 107 -9.60 3.03 0.38
N LYS A 108 -9.89 3.61 1.55
CA LYS A 108 -9.37 4.91 1.99
C LYS A 108 -8.08 4.82 2.82
N LEU A 109 -7.54 3.61 3.04
CA LEU A 109 -6.39 3.41 3.92
C LEU A 109 -5.14 4.00 3.29
N THR A 110 -4.65 5.09 3.88
CA THR A 110 -3.42 5.80 3.45
C THR A 110 -2.27 5.56 4.41
N ASN A 111 -2.55 5.29 5.68
CA ASN A 111 -1.54 5.10 6.72
C ASN A 111 -1.65 3.69 7.29
N LEU A 112 -0.67 2.84 7.02
CA LEU A 112 -0.56 1.51 7.63
C LEU A 112 0.75 1.41 8.38
N GLN A 113 0.68 1.13 9.68
CA GLN A 113 1.86 0.89 10.50
C GLN A 113 1.66 -0.41 11.28
N ILE A 114 2.58 -1.35 11.11
CA ILE A 114 2.60 -2.62 11.84
C ILE A 114 3.98 -2.74 12.48
N ASN A 115 4.05 -2.47 13.78
CA ASN A 115 5.30 -2.48 14.54
C ASN A 115 5.29 -3.68 15.49
N ASN A 116 6.30 -4.55 15.38
CA ASN A 116 6.54 -5.65 16.33
C ASN A 116 5.33 -6.61 16.53
N ALA A 117 4.42 -6.71 15.56
CA ALA A 117 3.27 -7.62 15.63
C ALA A 117 3.57 -8.96 14.92
N PRO A 118 3.16 -10.11 15.47
CA PRO A 118 3.35 -11.42 14.84
C PRO A 118 2.31 -11.65 13.73
N VAL A 119 2.34 -10.81 12.68
CA VAL A 119 1.49 -10.98 11.49
C VAL A 119 2.18 -11.95 10.55
N SER A 120 1.64 -13.15 10.39
CA SER A 120 2.26 -14.22 9.60
C SER A 120 1.97 -14.12 8.11
N ASN A 121 0.75 -13.71 7.75
CA ASN A 121 0.38 -13.44 6.36
C ASN A 121 -0.35 -12.11 6.27
N PHE A 122 0.00 -11.34 5.26
CA PHE A 122 -0.60 -10.05 4.99
C PHE A 122 -1.35 -10.14 3.66
N ILE A 123 -2.67 -10.27 3.75
CA ILE A 123 -3.56 -10.30 2.59
C ILE A 123 -4.04 -8.86 2.38
N ILE A 124 -3.20 -8.06 1.72
CA ILE A 124 -3.72 -6.89 1.01
C ILE A 124 -4.48 -7.46 -0.18
N GLY A 125 -5.64 -6.87 -0.50
CA GLY A 125 -6.31 -7.03 -1.79
C GLY A 125 -5.48 -6.53 -3.00
N GLU A 126 -4.21 -6.97 -3.12
CA GLU A 126 -3.40 -6.95 -4.35
C GLU A 126 -4.26 -7.47 -5.51
N ASP A 127 -5.12 -8.46 -5.24
CA ASP A 127 -6.04 -9.04 -6.20
C ASP A 127 -7.15 -8.08 -6.66
N LYS A 128 -7.79 -7.31 -5.76
CA LYS A 128 -8.84 -6.33 -6.19
C LYS A 128 -8.25 -5.11 -6.89
N ARG A 129 -7.09 -4.61 -6.48
CA ARG A 129 -6.40 -3.51 -7.19
C ARG A 129 -5.98 -3.96 -8.59
N LEU A 130 -5.47 -5.17 -8.71
CA LEU A 130 -5.15 -5.80 -9.99
C LEU A 130 -6.40 -6.01 -10.85
N ILE A 131 -7.49 -6.56 -10.28
CA ILE A 131 -8.76 -6.81 -10.98
C ILE A 131 -9.40 -5.50 -11.46
N ASN A 132 -9.47 -4.46 -10.61
CA ASN A 132 -10.01 -3.16 -11.01
C ASN A 132 -9.16 -2.49 -12.09
N ARG A 133 -7.83 -2.63 -12.02
CA ARG A 133 -6.93 -2.15 -13.07
C ARG A 133 -7.17 -2.88 -14.38
N LEU A 134 -7.21 -4.21 -14.36
CA LEU A 134 -7.50 -5.03 -15.55
C LEU A 134 -8.87 -4.68 -16.14
N LYS A 135 -9.88 -4.50 -15.28
CA LYS A 135 -11.22 -4.08 -15.69
C LYS A 135 -11.20 -2.73 -16.40
N ASN A 136 -10.54 -1.72 -15.84
CA ASN A 136 -10.40 -0.41 -16.48
C ASN A 136 -9.63 -0.49 -17.81
N GLN A 137 -8.60 -1.32 -17.91
CA GLN A 137 -7.84 -1.52 -19.15
C GLN A 137 -8.70 -2.18 -20.24
N VAL A 138 -9.48 -3.19 -19.86
CA VAL A 138 -10.45 -3.85 -20.75
C VAL A 138 -11.54 -2.87 -21.18
N GLU A 139 -12.08 -2.06 -20.27
CA GLU A 139 -13.08 -1.04 -20.60
C GLU A 139 -12.55 0.02 -21.56
N LYS A 140 -11.33 0.54 -21.36
CA LYS A 140 -10.66 1.47 -22.28
C LYS A 140 -10.48 0.86 -23.68
N LEU A 141 -10.03 -0.39 -23.77
CA LEU A 141 -9.89 -1.07 -25.06
C LEU A 141 -11.25 -1.32 -25.72
N THR A 142 -12.24 -1.73 -24.91
CA THR A 142 -13.59 -2.02 -25.39
C THR A 142 -14.29 -0.76 -25.91
N SER A 143 -14.13 0.40 -25.25
CA SER A 143 -14.69 1.66 -25.73
C SER A 143 -14.06 2.07 -27.07
N ILE A 144 -12.73 1.96 -27.20
CA ILE A 144 -12.03 2.23 -28.45
C ILE A 144 -12.53 1.30 -29.55
N VAL A 145 -12.78 0.02 -29.27
CA VAL A 145 -13.30 -0.93 -30.27
C VAL A 145 -14.76 -0.64 -30.63
N ARG A 146 -15.58 -0.25 -29.65
CA ARG A 146 -17.05 -0.06 -29.81
C ARG A 146 -17.41 1.22 -30.56
N ASP A 147 -16.61 2.28 -30.42
CA ASP A 147 -16.87 3.58 -31.05
C ASP A 147 -16.50 3.62 -32.55
N LEU A 148 -16.06 2.50 -33.14
CA LEU A 148 -15.55 2.45 -34.51
C LEU A 148 -16.63 2.09 -35.54
N LYS A 149 -17.32 3.10 -36.06
CA LYS A 149 -17.57 3.15 -37.51
C LYS A 149 -16.27 3.61 -38.20
N GLY A 150 -15.33 2.68 -38.38
CA GLY A 150 -14.04 2.93 -39.04
C GLY A 150 -12.85 2.71 -38.10
N PHE A 151 -12.13 1.61 -38.28
CA PHE A 151 -10.99 1.22 -37.46
C PHE A 151 -9.81 2.20 -37.59
N ASN A 152 -9.47 2.92 -36.52
CA ASN A 152 -8.23 3.69 -36.45
C ASN A 152 -7.16 2.93 -35.67
N ILE A 153 -6.26 2.27 -36.40
CA ILE A 153 -5.11 1.52 -35.85
C ILE A 153 -4.24 2.40 -34.94
N ARG A 154 -4.23 3.73 -35.16
CA ARG A 154 -3.48 4.68 -34.34
C ARG A 154 -4.00 4.74 -32.90
N ASP A 155 -5.30 4.82 -32.70
CA ASP A 155 -5.91 4.99 -31.37
C ASP A 155 -5.71 3.74 -30.52
N ILE A 156 -5.82 2.57 -31.15
CA ILE A 156 -5.50 1.28 -30.52
C ILE A 156 -4.03 1.23 -30.10
N LYS A 157 -3.12 1.67 -30.97
CA LYS A 157 -1.68 1.71 -30.67
C LYS A 157 -1.35 2.66 -29.51
N LEU A 158 -2.05 3.79 -29.43
CA LEU A 158 -1.86 4.78 -28.37
C LEU A 158 -2.37 4.24 -27.03
N ALA A 159 -3.56 3.63 -27.01
CA ALA A 159 -4.11 3.00 -25.83
C ALA A 159 -3.28 1.81 -25.33
N ALA A 160 -2.80 0.96 -26.24
CA ALA A 160 -1.94 -0.17 -25.89
C ALA A 160 -0.65 0.30 -25.18
N LYS A 161 0.04 1.32 -25.72
CA LYS A 161 1.23 1.89 -25.09
C LYS A 161 0.96 2.50 -23.72
N LYS A 162 -0.18 3.20 -23.58
CA LYS A 162 -0.57 3.79 -22.30
C LYS A 162 -0.89 2.72 -21.25
N ILE A 163 -1.52 1.62 -21.66
CA ILE A 163 -1.78 0.46 -20.78
C ILE A 163 -0.47 -0.19 -20.33
N GLU A 164 0.50 -0.32 -21.24
CA GLU A 164 1.83 -0.86 -20.94
C GLU A 164 2.60 0.03 -19.95
N GLU A 165 2.60 1.35 -20.17
CA GLU A 165 3.19 2.32 -19.25
C GLU A 165 2.54 2.27 -17.85
N GLU A 166 1.21 2.23 -17.78
CA GLU A 166 0.44 2.07 -16.53
C GLU A 166 0.80 0.75 -15.82
N ASN A 167 1.06 -0.32 -16.56
CA ASN A 167 1.45 -1.61 -16.01
C ASN A 167 2.85 -1.60 -15.40
N LEU A 168 3.82 -0.98 -16.06
CA LEU A 168 5.20 -0.86 -15.56
C LEU A 168 5.25 0.03 -14.31
N LYS A 169 4.53 1.16 -14.33
CA LYS A 169 4.40 2.06 -13.16
C LYS A 169 3.83 1.32 -11.95
N TYR A 170 2.81 0.47 -12.16
CA TYR A 170 2.24 -0.36 -11.10
C TYR A 170 3.23 -1.37 -10.51
N GLN A 171 4.04 -2.04 -11.34
CA GLN A 171 5.03 -3.00 -10.85
C GLN A 171 6.07 -2.33 -9.94
N ILE A 172 6.52 -1.11 -10.28
CA ILE A 172 7.42 -0.32 -9.43
C ILE A 172 6.71 0.03 -8.12
N PHE A 173 5.44 0.46 -8.17
CA PHE A 173 4.65 0.76 -6.99
C PHE A 173 4.51 -0.43 -6.03
N VAL A 174 4.23 -1.63 -6.54
CA VAL A 174 4.10 -2.85 -5.73
C VAL A 174 5.40 -3.13 -4.97
N ILE A 175 6.55 -3.07 -5.64
CA ILE A 175 7.84 -3.29 -5.00
C ILE A 175 8.10 -2.22 -3.94
N LYS A 176 7.85 -0.94 -4.27
CA LYS A 176 8.01 0.18 -3.32
C LYS A 176 7.16 -0.02 -2.07
N SER A 177 5.90 -0.46 -2.20
CA SER A 177 4.99 -0.68 -1.08
C SER A 177 5.42 -1.76 -0.09
N LYS A 178 6.35 -2.64 -0.49
CA LYS A 178 6.91 -3.72 0.33
C LYS A 178 8.17 -3.30 1.10
N LEU A 179 8.69 -2.10 0.83
CA LEU A 179 9.90 -1.55 1.45
C LEU A 179 9.57 -0.66 2.64
N THR A 180 10.51 -0.55 3.60
CA THR A 180 10.45 0.45 4.68
C THR A 180 10.53 1.87 4.11
N GLU A 181 10.05 2.88 4.85
CA GLU A 181 10.06 4.29 4.41
C GLU A 181 11.45 4.76 3.96
N ASP A 182 12.50 4.43 4.72
CA ASP A 182 13.89 4.74 4.36
C ASP A 182 14.32 4.07 3.04
N CYS A 183 13.91 2.82 2.82
CA CYS A 183 14.22 2.10 1.59
C CYS A 183 13.40 2.60 0.41
N GLN A 184 12.17 3.06 0.64
CA GLN A 184 11.34 3.73 -0.38
C GLN A 184 12.00 5.02 -0.84
N LEU A 185 12.51 5.83 0.09
CA LEU A 185 13.24 7.06 -0.23
C LEU A 185 14.52 6.75 -1.03
N LEU A 186 15.29 5.74 -0.62
CA LEU A 186 16.47 5.32 -1.37
C LEU A 186 16.10 4.83 -2.78
N LEU A 187 14.98 4.14 -2.94
CA LEU A 187 14.50 3.70 -4.24
C LEU A 187 14.07 4.88 -5.12
N GLU A 188 13.42 5.91 -4.58
CA GLU A 188 13.13 7.14 -5.32
C GLU A 188 14.40 7.81 -5.81
N ILE A 189 15.38 8.01 -4.92
CA ILE A 189 16.69 8.59 -5.27
C ILE A 189 17.37 7.75 -6.35
N LEU A 190 17.28 6.41 -6.28
CA LEU A 190 17.85 5.52 -7.31
C LEU A 190 17.24 5.81 -8.69
N LEU A 191 15.91 5.88 -8.77
CA LEU A 191 15.18 6.06 -10.03
C LEU A 191 15.37 7.48 -10.60
N GLU A 192 15.43 8.51 -9.74
CA GLU A 192 15.74 9.89 -10.14
C GLU A 192 17.17 10.03 -10.64
N THR A 193 18.13 9.43 -9.93
CA THR A 193 19.54 9.48 -10.34
C THR A 193 19.74 8.74 -11.66
N GLN A 194 19.01 7.65 -11.90
CA GLN A 194 19.01 6.98 -13.20
C GLN A 194 18.47 7.89 -14.30
N GLN A 195 17.39 8.63 -14.04
CA GLN A 195 16.84 9.60 -14.98
C GLN A 195 17.89 10.64 -15.38
N GLU A 196 18.60 11.17 -14.39
CA GLU A 196 19.67 12.15 -14.59
C GLU A 196 20.83 11.58 -15.44
N VAL A 197 21.20 10.32 -15.20
CA VAL A 197 22.20 9.62 -16.04
C VAL A 197 21.72 9.49 -17.49
N LEU A 198 20.43 9.17 -17.71
CA LEU A 198 19.89 9.05 -19.06
C LEU A 198 19.81 10.39 -19.80
N GLN A 199 19.63 11.51 -19.09
CA GLN A 199 19.49 12.83 -19.69
C GLN A 199 20.83 13.53 -19.91
N ASN A 200 21.69 13.55 -18.90
CA ASN A 200 22.88 14.40 -18.87
C ASN A 200 24.20 13.59 -18.86
N ASP A 201 24.12 12.27 -18.67
CA ASP A 201 25.23 11.32 -18.65
C ASP A 201 26.49 11.78 -17.89
N SER A 202 26.30 12.44 -16.74
CA SER A 202 27.42 12.98 -15.99
C SER A 202 28.14 11.91 -15.15
N ALA A 203 29.46 12.00 -15.06
CA ALA A 203 30.26 11.13 -14.19
C ALA A 203 29.83 11.21 -12.72
N PHE A 204 29.35 12.39 -12.29
CA PHE A 204 28.78 12.58 -10.96
C PHE A 204 27.49 11.77 -10.76
N ALA A 205 26.54 11.86 -11.70
CA ALA A 205 25.28 11.11 -11.63
C ALA A 205 25.51 9.59 -11.64
N ARG A 206 26.41 9.10 -12.49
CA ARG A 206 26.81 7.67 -12.48
C ARG A 206 27.37 7.24 -11.12
N LYS A 207 28.22 8.07 -10.51
CA LYS A 207 28.79 7.79 -9.19
C LYS A 207 27.74 7.81 -8.08
N GLN A 208 26.74 8.70 -8.16
CA GLN A 208 25.63 8.71 -7.21
C GLN A 208 24.73 7.48 -7.38
N LEU A 209 24.44 7.08 -8.62
CA LEU A 209 23.64 5.90 -8.92
C LEU A 209 24.28 4.65 -8.29
N GLU A 210 25.57 4.46 -8.48
CA GLU A 210 26.29 3.32 -7.90
C GLU A 210 26.33 3.33 -6.36
N LYS A 211 26.41 4.52 -5.74
CA LYS A 211 26.32 4.63 -4.27
C LYS A 211 24.95 4.20 -3.76
N VAL A 212 23.88 4.63 -4.43
CA VAL A 212 22.51 4.30 -4.02
C VAL A 212 22.22 2.82 -4.25
N LYS A 213 22.66 2.25 -5.37
CA LYS A 213 22.59 0.79 -5.63
C LYS A 213 23.19 0.00 -4.48
N LYS A 214 24.42 0.31 -4.07
CA LYS A 214 25.11 -0.38 -2.97
C LYS A 214 24.35 -0.30 -1.64
N ARG A 215 23.69 0.83 -1.36
CA ARG A 215 22.88 0.98 -0.15
C ARG A 215 21.61 0.13 -0.20
N LEU A 216 20.94 0.10 -1.35
CA LEU A 216 19.75 -0.71 -1.58
C LEU A 216 20.05 -2.21 -1.68
N SER A 217 21.27 -2.61 -2.05
CA SER A 217 21.67 -4.03 -2.13
C SER A 217 21.60 -4.78 -0.79
N ASN A 218 21.43 -4.07 0.33
CA ASN A 218 21.19 -4.68 1.64
C ASN A 218 19.73 -5.17 1.81
N VAL A 219 18.83 -4.74 0.92
CA VAL A 219 17.37 -4.96 1.03
C VAL A 219 16.78 -5.54 -0.24
N LEU A 220 17.32 -5.16 -1.40
CA LEU A 220 16.95 -5.70 -2.70
C LEU A 220 18.13 -6.45 -3.31
N THR A 221 17.83 -7.52 -4.03
CA THR A 221 18.82 -8.23 -4.84
C THR A 221 19.31 -7.36 -6.00
N VAL A 222 20.49 -7.67 -6.51
CA VAL A 222 21.04 -6.99 -7.69
C VAL A 222 20.10 -7.13 -8.88
N GLU A 223 19.46 -8.28 -9.03
CA GLU A 223 18.50 -8.56 -10.09
C GLU A 223 17.24 -7.69 -9.96
N GLU A 224 16.69 -7.53 -8.75
CA GLU A 224 15.54 -6.64 -8.51
C GLU A 224 15.88 -5.19 -8.82
N ILE A 225 17.07 -4.73 -8.42
CA ILE A 225 17.56 -3.38 -8.73
C ILE A 225 17.68 -3.21 -10.25
N GLN A 226 18.29 -4.16 -10.96
CA GLN A 226 18.42 -4.09 -12.42
C GLN A 226 17.06 -4.11 -13.12
N ASN A 227 16.13 -4.94 -12.65
CA ASN A 227 14.77 -5.02 -13.17
C ASN A 227 14.03 -3.68 -13.00
N LEU A 228 14.11 -3.05 -11.82
CA LEU A 228 13.51 -1.73 -11.57
C LEU A 228 14.08 -0.65 -12.47
N LEU A 229 15.41 -0.64 -12.63
CA LEU A 229 16.09 0.29 -13.52
C LEU A 229 15.69 0.07 -14.99
N GLY A 230 15.58 -1.19 -15.43
CA GLY A 230 15.11 -1.54 -16.78
C GLY A 230 13.69 -1.06 -17.05
N LYS A 231 12.76 -1.33 -16.12
CA LYS A 231 11.37 -0.86 -16.20
C LYS A 231 11.26 0.66 -16.29
N LYS A 232 12.12 1.38 -15.57
CA LYS A 232 12.16 2.85 -15.63
C LYS A 232 12.62 3.37 -16.99
N VAL A 233 13.61 2.72 -17.61
CA VAL A 233 14.02 3.03 -18.99
C VAL A 233 12.86 2.82 -19.96
N GLU A 234 12.18 1.67 -19.86
CA GLU A 234 11.05 1.33 -20.72
C GLU A 234 9.89 2.34 -20.58
N ILE A 235 9.55 2.76 -19.35
CA ILE A 235 8.57 3.84 -19.12
C ILE A 235 8.98 5.12 -19.86
N ASN A 236 10.24 5.54 -19.74
CA ASN A 236 10.70 6.77 -20.38
C ASN A 236 10.62 6.68 -21.91
N GLU A 237 10.94 5.51 -22.49
CA GLU A 237 10.81 5.27 -23.91
C GLU A 237 9.36 5.32 -24.37
N LEU A 238 8.43 4.73 -23.62
CA LEU A 238 6.99 4.78 -23.89
C LEU A 238 6.47 6.21 -23.84
N GLU A 239 6.85 7.00 -22.83
CA GLU A 239 6.47 8.41 -22.69
C GLU A 239 6.94 9.24 -23.90
N VAL A 240 8.18 9.04 -24.35
CA VAL A 240 8.71 9.70 -25.57
C VAL A 240 7.92 9.27 -26.82
N GLN A 241 7.60 7.99 -26.95
CA GLN A 241 6.85 7.48 -28.09
C GLN A 241 5.40 7.99 -28.11
N LEU A 242 4.75 8.10 -26.95
CA LEU A 242 3.41 8.66 -26.81
C LEU A 242 3.40 10.15 -27.18
N ASN A 243 4.37 10.92 -26.71
CA ASN A 243 4.50 12.34 -27.06
C ASN A 243 4.68 12.54 -28.58
N LYS A 244 5.52 11.72 -29.23
CA LYS A 244 5.69 11.75 -30.70
C LYS A 244 4.41 11.42 -31.46
N LEU A 245 3.59 10.50 -30.94
CA LEU A 245 2.31 10.13 -31.55
C LEU A 245 1.27 11.26 -31.39
N ASN A 246 1.23 11.94 -30.24
CA ASN A 246 0.33 13.07 -30.02
C ASN A 246 0.70 14.30 -30.88
N ILE A 247 1.99 14.61 -31.04
CA ILE A 247 2.43 15.76 -31.87
C ILE A 247 2.03 15.59 -33.34
N LYS A 248 2.07 14.35 -33.86
CA LYS A 248 1.63 14.08 -35.23
C LYS A 248 0.12 14.29 -35.43
N ASP A 249 -0.70 14.32 -34.37
CA ASP A 249 -2.15 14.61 -34.48
C ASP A 249 -2.41 16.10 -34.69
N ASN A 250 -1.68 16.97 -33.97
CA ASN A 250 -1.82 18.42 -34.09
C ASN A 250 -1.31 18.98 -35.44
N LEU A 251 -0.59 18.18 -36.23
CA LEU A 251 -0.08 18.55 -37.55
C LEU A 251 -0.89 17.94 -38.71
N GLN A 252 -1.86 17.07 -38.43
CA GLN A 252 -2.69 16.38 -39.44
C GLN A 252 -4.18 16.75 -39.37
N GLN A 253 -4.57 17.63 -38.44
CA GLN A 253 -5.85 18.34 -38.42
C GLN A 253 -5.69 19.73 -39.03
#